data_AF-A0A1Q6YP13-F1
#
_entry.id   AF-A0A1Q6YP13-F1
#
_cell.length_a   1.000
_cell.length_b   1.000
_cell.length_c   1.000
_cell.angle_alpha   90.00
_cell.angle_beta   90.00
_cell.angle_gamma   90.00
#
_symmetry.space_group_name_H-M   'P 1'
#
loop_
_entity.id
_entity.type
_entity.pdbx_description
1 polymer ?
#
loop_
_entity_poly.entity_id
_entity_poly.type
_entity_poly.pdbx_seq_one_letter_code
_entity_poly.pdbx_strand_id
1 'polypeptide(L)' 'MVEGTLFHDHLVATKFFVPSSSHPLIARPQLTTLLNHSLRRKLTLVSAPAGFGKTTLLSS' A
#
# COMPACT_ATOMS: atom_id res chain seq x y z
N MET A 1 25.81 15.24 18.83
CA MET A 1 25.46 14.55 17.57
C MET A 1 25.19 13.07 17.85
N VAL A 2 24.03 12.70 18.43
CA VAL A 2 23.70 11.28 18.75
C VAL A 2 22.19 10.99 18.62
N GLU A 3 21.46 11.74 17.78
CA GLU A 3 19.99 11.63 17.73
C GLU A 3 19.47 10.96 16.43
N GLY A 4 20.31 10.86 15.40
CA GLY A 4 19.93 10.26 14.11
C GLY A 4 19.96 8.72 14.08
N THR A 5 20.70 8.08 14.99
CA THR A 5 20.93 6.62 14.96
C THR A 5 19.74 5.82 15.51
N LEU A 6 19.00 6.36 16.49
CA LEU A 6 17.87 5.67 17.14
C LEU A 6 16.67 5.44 16.20
N PHE A 7 16.47 6.30 15.18
CA PHE A 7 15.40 6.12 14.20
C PHE A 7 15.71 5.05 13.15
N HIS A 8 16.99 4.75 12.90
CA HIS A 8 17.40 3.73 11.94
C HIS A 8 17.14 2.31 12.44
N ASP A 9 17.30 2.05 13.75
CA ASP A 9 17.10 0.71 14.32
C ASP A 9 15.64 0.26 14.41
N HIS A 10 14.67 1.18 14.31
CA HIS A 10 13.24 0.87 14.36
C HIS A 10 12.57 0.70 12.99
N LEU A 11 13.32 0.83 11.90
CA LEU A 11 12.78 0.89 10.56
C LEU A 11 13.11 -0.36 9.76
N VAL A 12 12.08 -1.15 9.47
CA VAL A 12 12.20 -2.37 8.66
C VAL A 12 12.33 -1.97 7.19
N ALA A 13 13.53 -2.14 6.62
CA ALA A 13 13.88 -1.72 5.27
C ALA A 13 12.84 -2.15 4.21
N THR A 14 12.29 -3.36 4.30
CA THR A 14 11.32 -3.90 3.33
C THR A 14 9.99 -3.13 3.27
N LYS A 15 9.65 -2.31 4.29
CA LYS A 15 8.43 -1.49 4.28
C LYS A 15 8.55 -0.18 3.51
N PHE A 16 9.75 0.16 3.03
CA PHE A 16 10.00 1.32 2.17
C PHE A 16 9.98 1.00 0.69
N PHE A 17 9.88 -0.28 0.33
CA PHE A 17 9.82 -0.70 -1.05
C PHE A 17 8.38 -1.01 -1.42
N VAL A 18 7.99 -0.61 -2.64
CA VAL A 18 6.75 -1.06 -3.23
C VAL A 18 6.79 -2.59 -3.32
N PRO A 19 5.78 -3.31 -2.80
CA PRO A 19 5.76 -4.76 -2.87
C PRO A 19 5.75 -5.18 -4.34
N SER A 20 6.80 -5.86 -4.79
CA SER A 20 6.81 -6.52 -6.09
C SER A 20 5.83 -7.70 -6.05
N SER A 21 4.88 -7.76 -6.97
CA SER A 21 3.93 -8.86 -7.03
C SER A 21 4.65 -10.13 -7.48
N SER A 22 4.92 -11.05 -6.55
CA SER A 22 5.52 -12.35 -6.86
C SER A 22 4.57 -13.31 -7.60
N HIS A 23 3.28 -12.98 -7.63
CA HIS A 23 2.21 -13.76 -8.27
C HIS A 23 1.37 -12.88 -9.20
N PRO A 24 0.73 -13.46 -10.23
CA PRO A 24 -0.22 -12.75 -11.08
C PRO A 24 -1.32 -12.08 -10.24
N LEU A 25 -1.49 -10.77 -10.41
CA LEU A 25 -2.57 -10.04 -9.77
C LEU A 25 -3.91 -10.48 -10.36
N ILE A 26 -4.87 -10.77 -9.48
CA ILE A 26 -6.24 -11.05 -9.90
C ILE A 26 -6.85 -9.75 -10.43
N ALA A 27 -7.33 -9.77 -11.67
CA ALA A 27 -8.04 -8.64 -12.25
C ALA A 27 -9.31 -8.32 -11.43
N ARG A 28 -9.41 -7.08 -10.92
CA ARG A 28 -10.57 -6.59 -10.16
C ARG A 28 -11.15 -5.33 -10.81
N PRO A 29 -11.68 -5.41 -12.03
CA PRO A 29 -12.06 -4.25 -12.84
C PRO A 29 -13.05 -3.32 -12.15
N GLN A 30 -14.04 -3.87 -11.43
CA GLN A 30 -15.01 -3.05 -10.68
C GLN A 30 -14.33 -2.24 -9.56
N LEU A 31 -13.39 -2.86 -8.83
CA LEU A 31 -12.66 -2.21 -7.75
C LEU A 31 -11.72 -1.13 -8.30
N THR A 32 -11.03 -1.40 -9.40
CA THR A 32 -10.18 -0.43 -10.09
C THR A 32 -11.00 0.79 -10.56
N THR A 33 -12.19 0.57 -11.14
CA THR A 33 -13.08 1.68 -11.52
C THR A 33 -13.50 2.52 -10.32
N LEU A 34 -13.89 1.90 -9.20
CA LEU A 34 -14.24 2.62 -7.97
C LEU A 34 -13.06 3.44 -7.44
N LEU A 35 -11.85 2.88 -7.45
CA LEU A 35 -10.62 3.58 -7.03
C LEU A 35 -10.32 4.79 -7.92
N ASN A 36 -10.46 4.65 -9.24
CA ASN A 36 -10.27 5.76 -10.18
C ASN A 36 -11.27 6.90 -9.94
N HIS A 37 -12.54 6.59 -9.67
CA HIS A 37 -13.52 7.61 -9.29
C HIS A 37 -13.18 8.30 -7.96
N SER A 38 -12.55 7.57 -7.05
CA SER A 38 -12.17 8.05 -5.73
C SER A 38 -11.10 9.14 -5.77
N LEU A 39 -10.29 9.22 -6.84
CA LEU A 39 -9.30 10.29 -7.06
C LEU A 39 -9.91 11.69 -7.09
N ARG A 40 -11.23 11.80 -7.31
CA ARG A 40 -11.97 13.07 -7.27
C ARG A 40 -12.38 13.49 -5.85
N ARG A 41 -12.13 12.65 -4.85
CA ARG A 41 -12.46 12.89 -3.44
C ARG A 41 -11.20 13.26 -2.66
N LYS A 42 -11.36 14.09 -1.63
CA LYS A 42 -10.24 14.48 -0.76
C LYS A 42 -9.74 13.32 0.13
N LEU A 43 -10.57 12.31 0.37
CA LEU A 43 -10.27 11.15 1.20
C LEU A 43 -11.09 9.94 0.73
N THR A 44 -10.43 8.78 0.68
CA THR A 44 -11.06 7.48 0.38
C THR A 44 -10.61 6.47 1.43
N LEU A 45 -11.57 5.81 2.09
CA LEU A 45 -11.29 4.75 3.05
C LEU A 45 -11.36 3.38 2.36
N VAL A 46 -10.27 2.62 2.43
CA VAL A 46 -10.21 1.23 1.94
C VAL A 46 -10.11 0.29 3.14
N SER A 47 -11.16 -0.50 3.39
CA SER A 47 -11.22 -1.46 4.50
C SER A 47 -11.20 -2.90 4.00
N ALA A 48 -10.39 -3.74 4.63
CA ALA A 48 -10.33 -5.19 4.42
C ALA A 48 -9.52 -5.85 5.56
N PRO A 49 -9.69 -7.15 5.84
CA PRO A 49 -8.89 -7.86 6.85
C PRO A 49 -7.38 -7.84 6.56
N ALA A 50 -6.55 -8.21 7.54
CA ALA A 50 -5.11 -8.35 7.34
C ALA A 50 -4.81 -9.36 6.22
N GLY A 51 -3.80 -9.10 5.39
CA GLY A 51 -3.41 -9.98 4.27
C GLY A 51 -4.26 -9.87 2.99
N PHE A 52 -5.38 -9.14 2.98
CA PHE A 52 -6.25 -9.01 1.78
C PHE A 52 -5.70 -8.16 0.62
N GLY A 53 -4.43 -7.74 0.68
CA GLY A 53 -3.80 -6.99 -0.41
C GLY A 53 -4.18 -5.51 -0.49
N LYS A 54 -4.60 -4.87 0.61
CA LYS A 54 -4.90 -3.42 0.64
C LYS A 54 -3.73 -2.57 0.12
N THR A 55 -2.53 -2.84 0.62
CA THR A 55 -1.32 -2.14 0.18
C THR A 55 -0.96 -2.49 -1.25
N THR A 56 -1.06 -3.77 -1.62
CA THR A 56 -0.82 -4.24 -3.00
C THR A 56 -1.75 -3.58 -4.01
N LEU A 57 -3.02 -3.40 -3.67
CA LEU A 57 -4.03 -2.75 -4.50
C LEU A 57 -3.72 -1.27 -4.78
N LEU A 58 -3.10 -0.57 -3.82
CA LEU A 58 -2.76 0.85 -3.95
C LEU A 58 -1.39 1.08 -4.60
N SER A 59 -0.56 0.04 -4.70
CA SER A 59 0.81 0.14 -5.21
C SER A 59 0.97 -0.32 -6.66
N SER A 60 -0.10 -0.84 -7.27
CA SER A 60 -0.14 -1.38 -8.64
C SER A 60 -0.78 -0.43 -9.64
#